data_AF-A0A645JNJ1-F1
#
_entry.id   AF-A0A645JNJ1-F1
#
_cell.length_a   1.000
_cell.length_b   1.000
_cell.length_c   1.000
_cell.angle_alpha   90.00
_cell.angle_beta   90.00
_cell.angle_gamma   90.00
#
_symmetry.space_group_name_H-M   'P 1'
#
loop_
_entity.id
_entity.type
_entity.pdbx_description
1 polymer ?
#
loop_
_entity_poly.entity_id
_entity_poly.type
_entity_poly.pdbx_seq_one_letter_code
_entity_poly.pdbx_strand_id
1 'polypeptide(L)'
;MGGDIGNAREALVAMLCSYGEYTVEATKDDTTGDFVLSTSSGDTTNRIRIEVGGSSKSLRKADFVIRDNTDYPGGKTIPLWLLGMMY
;
A
#
# COMPACT_ATOMS: atom_id res chain seq x y z
N MET A 1 -18.33 17.87 -6.47
CA MET A 1 -17.66 16.56 -6.60
C MET A 1 -16.86 16.33 -5.33
N GLY A 2 -17.43 15.63 -4.35
CA GLY A 2 -16.79 15.37 -3.06
C GLY A 2 -16.22 13.96 -3.04
N GLY A 3 -15.14 13.73 -3.79
CA GLY A 3 -14.42 12.45 -3.73
C GLY A 3 -13.59 12.39 -2.45
N ASP A 4 -13.60 11.25 -1.76
CA ASP A 4 -12.74 11.05 -0.60
C ASP A 4 -11.29 10.86 -1.08
N ILE A 5 -10.41 11.76 -0.64
CA ILE A 5 -8.99 11.73 -0.99
C ILE A 5 -8.30 10.46 -0.46
N GLY A 6 -8.81 9.85 0.61
CA GLY A 6 -8.39 8.55 1.11
C GLY A 6 -8.64 7.46 0.07
N ASN A 7 -9.89 7.35 -0.41
CA ASN A 7 -10.26 6.37 -1.43
C ASN A 7 -9.46 6.54 -2.73
N ALA A 8 -9.16 7.79 -3.12
CA ALA A 8 -8.34 8.06 -4.31
C ALA A 8 -6.91 7.54 -4.14
N ARG A 9 -6.31 7.70 -2.95
CA ARG A 9 -4.96 7.16 -2.64
C ARG A 9 -4.95 5.64 -2.66
N GLU A 10 -5.92 5.02 -1.99
CA GLU A 10 -6.07 3.56 -1.94
C GLU A 10 -6.23 2.96 -3.34
N ALA A 11 -7.09 3.56 -4.17
CA ALA A 11 -7.28 3.14 -5.55
C ALA A 11 -6.00 3.26 -6.40
N LEU A 12 -5.23 4.34 -6.23
CA LEU A 12 -3.96 4.51 -6.92
C LEU A 12 -2.94 3.45 -6.49
N VAL A 13 -2.79 3.21 -5.19
CA VAL A 13 -1.88 2.18 -4.67
C VAL A 13 -2.25 0.80 -5.18
N ALA A 14 -3.53 0.43 -5.11
CA ALA A 14 -4.00 -0.86 -5.60
C ALA A 14 -3.70 -1.02 -7.10
N MET A 15 -3.90 0.03 -7.90
CA MET A 15 -3.61 0.01 -9.33
C MET A 15 -2.10 -0.16 -9.61
N LEU A 16 -1.24 0.60 -8.93
CA LEU A 16 0.22 0.51 -9.10
C LEU A 16 0.77 -0.84 -8.66
N CYS A 17 0.30 -1.38 -7.53
CA CYS A 17 0.71 -2.72 -7.08
C CYS A 17 0.26 -3.81 -8.04
N SER A 18 -0.98 -3.72 -8.57
CA SER A 18 -1.45 -4.64 -9.59
C SER A 18 -0.63 -4.54 -10.88
N TYR A 19 -0.18 -3.35 -11.24
CA TYR A 19 0.71 -3.14 -12.40
C TYR A 19 2.09 -3.78 -12.18
N GLY A 20 2.61 -3.76 -10.96
CA GLY A 20 3.83 -4.46 -10.56
C GLY A 20 3.69 -5.98 -10.37
N GLU A 21 2.67 -6.60 -10.97
CA GLU A 21 2.37 -8.04 -10.92
C GLU A 21 2.08 -8.60 -9.51
N TYR A 22 1.71 -7.73 -8.55
CA TYR A 22 1.17 -8.19 -7.26
C TYR A 22 -0.32 -8.47 -7.37
N THR A 23 -0.77 -9.55 -6.75
CA THR A 23 -2.19 -9.78 -6.48
C THR A 23 -2.60 -8.93 -5.28
N VAL A 24 -3.54 -8.00 -5.48
CA VAL A 24 -4.01 -7.05 -4.47
C VAL A 24 -5.36 -7.52 -3.92
N GLU A 25 -5.41 -7.81 -2.63
CA GLU A 25 -6.64 -8.20 -1.93
C GLU A 25 -6.96 -7.17 -0.84
N ALA A 26 -8.21 -6.72 -0.76
CA ALA A 26 -8.65 -5.87 0.35
C ALA A 26 -8.78 -6.69 1.63
N THR A 27 -8.37 -6.13 2.76
CA THR A 27 -8.62 -6.78 4.06
C THR A 27 -10.09 -6.55 4.48
N LYS A 28 -10.63 -7.48 5.27
CA LYS A 28 -11.92 -7.29 5.95
C LYS A 28 -11.76 -6.66 7.34
N ASP A 29 -10.53 -6.67 7.86
CA ASP A 29 -10.19 -6.18 9.20
C ASP A 29 -9.25 -4.98 9.06
N ASP A 30 -9.83 -3.77 9.20
CA ASP A 30 -9.17 -2.46 9.15
C ASP A 30 -8.09 -2.26 10.24
N THR A 31 -7.88 -3.24 11.13
CA THR A 31 -6.76 -3.22 12.08
C THR A 31 -5.48 -3.82 11.51
N THR A 32 -5.56 -4.53 10.39
CA THR A 32 -4.46 -5.31 9.80
C THR A 32 -3.79 -4.67 8.59
N GLY A 33 -4.33 -3.56 8.10
CA GLY A 33 -3.92 -2.90 6.85
C GLY A 33 -5.12 -2.73 5.92
N ASP A 34 -5.00 -1.93 4.87
CA ASP A 34 -6.05 -1.76 3.86
C ASP A 34 -5.96 -2.88 2.79
N PHE A 35 -4.74 -3.30 2.42
CA PHE A 35 -4.53 -4.34 1.41
C PHE A 35 -3.49 -5.39 1.82
N VAL A 36 -3.63 -6.58 1.25
CA VAL A 36 -2.63 -7.64 1.22
C VAL A 36 -2.12 -7.77 -0.22
N LEU A 37 -0.82 -7.57 -0.39
CA LEU A 37 -0.11 -7.81 -1.64
C LEU A 37 0.46 -9.21 -1.60
N SER A 38 0.20 -10.01 -2.63
CA SER A 38 0.80 -11.32 -2.79
C SER A 38 1.50 -11.47 -4.13
N THR A 39 2.69 -12.08 -4.11
CA THR A 39 3.45 -12.40 -5.32
C THR A 39 4.04 -13.80 -5.17
N SER A 40 4.12 -14.52 -6.28
CA SER A 40 4.70 -15.85 -6.34
C SER A 40 5.98 -15.79 -7.16
N SER A 41 7.11 -16.13 -6.54
CA SER A 41 8.38 -16.27 -7.23
C SER A 41 8.88 -17.69 -7.01
N GLY A 42 8.79 -18.53 -8.06
CA GLY A 42 9.00 -19.97 -7.95
C GLY A 42 7.98 -20.62 -6.99
N ASP A 43 8.47 -21.44 -6.04
CA ASP A 43 7.65 -22.11 -5.02
C ASP A 43 7.35 -21.22 -3.79
N THR A 44 7.82 -19.98 -3.75
CA THR A 44 7.62 -19.08 -2.60
C THR A 44 6.54 -18.06 -2.88
N THR A 45 5.46 -18.11 -2.09
CA THR A 45 4.45 -17.05 -2.03
C THR A 45 4.80 -16.05 -0.94
N ASN A 46 5.07 -14.81 -1.31
CA ASN A 46 5.26 -13.71 -0.37
C ASN A 46 3.94 -12.97 -0.18
N ARG A 47 3.62 -12.62 1.07
CA ARG A 47 2.45 -11.83 1.44
C ARG A 47 2.90 -10.62 2.26
N ILE A 48 2.48 -9.43 1.84
CA ILE A 48 2.84 -8.16 2.47
C ILE A 48 1.55 -7.40 2.77
N ARG A 49 1.34 -7.00 4.02
CA ARG A 49 0.22 -6.15 4.41
C ARG A 49 0.60 -4.69 4.31
N ILE A 50 -0.24 -3.89 3.68
CA ILE A 50 0.00 -2.46 3.49
C ILE A 50 -1.17 -1.64 4.03
N GLU A 51 -0.86 -0.54 4.69
CA GLU A 51 -1.79 0.54 5.04
C GLU A 51 -1.53 1.72 4.10
N VAL A 52 -2.57 2.43 3.67
CA VAL A 52 -2.48 3.58 2.78
C VAL A 52 -3.11 4.80 3.46
N GLY A 53 -2.44 5.95 3.33
CA GLY A 53 -3.11 7.24 3.53
C GLY A 53 -2.17 8.37 3.93
N GLY A 54 -2.72 9.36 4.63
CA GLY A 54 -2.02 10.61 4.93
C GLY A 54 -1.08 10.56 6.14
N SER A 55 -0.67 11.75 6.61
CA SER A 55 0.23 11.94 7.75
C SER A 55 -0.23 11.29 9.06
N SER A 56 -1.54 11.13 9.25
CA SER A 56 -2.14 10.56 10.47
C SER A 56 -2.20 9.02 10.49
N LYS A 57 -1.99 8.35 9.35
CA LYS A 57 -2.09 6.88 9.26
C LYS A 57 -0.85 6.24 9.83
N SER A 58 -1.02 5.38 10.83
CA SER A 58 0.07 4.62 11.46
C SER A 58 0.15 3.20 10.87
N LEU A 59 1.29 2.54 11.07
CA LEU A 59 1.55 1.18 10.58
C LEU A 59 0.52 0.15 11.08
N ARG A 60 -0.11 0.37 12.24
CA ARG A 60 -0.99 -0.61 12.91
C ARG A 60 -0.31 -1.99 12.98
N LYS A 61 -0.95 -3.05 12.45
CA LYS A 61 -0.39 -4.40 12.27
C LYS A 61 0.04 -4.68 10.83
N ALA A 62 0.05 -3.67 9.95
CA ALA A 62 0.55 -3.81 8.60
C ALA A 62 2.08 -3.96 8.58
N ASP A 63 2.61 -4.51 7.50
CA ASP A 63 4.05 -4.67 7.31
C ASP A 63 4.68 -3.35 6.85
N PHE A 64 3.96 -2.57 6.03
CA PHE A 64 4.34 -1.24 5.56
C PHE A 64 3.16 -0.26 5.58
N VAL A 65 3.48 1.04 5.63
CA VAL A 65 2.51 2.12 5.43
C VAL A 65 2.95 3.00 4.27
N ILE A 66 2.03 3.25 3.33
CA ILE A 66 2.24 4.09 2.17
C ILE A 66 1.66 5.46 2.45
N ARG A 67 2.50 6.50 2.39
CA ARG A 67 2.11 7.88 2.72
C ARG A 67 2.42 8.86 1.61
N ASP A 68 1.49 9.76 1.33
CA ASP A 68 1.70 10.86 0.38
C ASP A 68 2.49 12.03 0.98
N ASN A 69 2.41 12.23 2.30
CA ASN A 69 3.15 13.26 3.05
C ASN A 69 4.48 12.70 3.59
N THR A 70 5.29 12.06 2.74
CA THR A 70 6.60 11.56 3.14
C THR A 70 7.59 11.75 2.00
N ASP A 71 8.68 12.45 2.27
CA ASP A 71 9.67 12.82 1.24
C ASP A 71 10.76 11.77 1.03
N TYR A 72 10.91 10.79 1.94
CA TYR A 72 11.92 9.74 1.86
C TYR A 72 11.43 8.43 2.48
N PRO A 73 11.79 7.27 1.91
CA PRO A 73 11.51 5.98 2.55
C PRO A 73 12.24 5.88 3.89
N GLY A 74 11.52 5.46 4.93
CA GLY A 74 12.05 5.42 6.29
C GLY A 74 11.40 4.33 7.12
N GLY A 75 12.20 3.36 7.58
CA GLY A 75 11.73 2.21 8.34
C GLY A 75 10.69 1.41 7.56
N LYS A 76 9.45 1.41 8.02
CA LYS A 76 8.29 0.74 7.38
C LYS A 76 7.36 1.71 6.64
N THR A 77 7.80 2.94 6.40
CA THR A 77 7.03 3.97 5.67
C THR A 77 7.58 4.13 4.26
N ILE A 78 6.70 4.03 3.27
CA ILE A 78 7.00 4.17 1.85
C ILE A 78 6.27 5.40 1.31
N PRO A 79 6.97 6.34 0.64
CA PRO A 79 6.32 7.44 -0.03
C PRO A 79 5.43 6.97 -1.19
N LEU A 80 4.23 7.55 -1.32
CA LEU A 80 3.30 7.23 -2.40
C LEU A 80 3.93 7.47 -3.77
N TRP A 81 4.70 8.55 -3.92
CA TRP A 81 5.39 8.88 -5.18
C TRP A 81 6.43 7.83 -5.60
N LEU A 82 6.99 7.07 -4.64
CA LEU A 82 8.01 6.07 -4.93
C LEU A 82 7.42 4.87 -5.71
N LEU A 83 6.16 4.50 -5.44
CA LEU A 83 5.47 3.43 -6.17
C LEU A 83 5.26 3.78 -7.65
N GLY A 84 5.09 5.07 -7.96
CA GLY A 84 4.95 5.56 -9.34
C GLY A 84 6.26 5.60 -10.12
N MET A 85 7.40 5.34 -9.47
CA MET A 85 8.73 5.33 -10.10
C MET A 85 9.26 3.93 -10.40
N MET A 86 8.45 2.87 -10.24
CA MET A 86 8.82 1.51 -10.65
C MET A 86 8.94 1.43 -12.18
N TYR A 87 10.17 1.32 -12.69
CA TYR A 87 10.52 1.09 -14.10
C TYR A 87 11.59 0.00 -14.20
#